data_AF-A0A6B3AXH7-F1
#
_entry.id   AF-A0A6B3AXH7-F1
#
_cell.length_a   1.000
_cell.length_b   1.000
_cell.length_c   1.000
_cell.angle_alpha   90.00
_cell.angle_beta   90.00
_cell.angle_gamma   90.00
#
_symmetry.space_group_name_H-M   'P 1'
#
loop_
_entity.id
_entity.type
_entity.pdbx_description
1 polymer ?
#
loop_
_entity_poly.entity_id
_entity_poly.type
_entity_poly.pdbx_seq_one_letter_code
_entity_poly.pdbx_strand_id
1 'polypeptide(L)' 'MDTVNTDDVTPRAETVETGAGTARVTWLAAPAPRLVLALGHGAGGGIEARDLQALG' A
#
# COMPACT_ATOMS: atom_id res chain seq x y z
N MET A 1 6.63 -3.45 22.74
CA MET A 1 6.03 -3.95 21.49
C MET A 1 6.81 -3.27 20.41
N ASP A 2 7.75 -4.00 19.81
CA ASP A 2 8.68 -3.42 18.86
C ASP A 2 7.89 -3.03 17.61
N THR A 3 7.91 -1.74 17.28
CA THR A 3 7.31 -1.23 16.06
C THR A 3 8.08 -1.81 14.88
N VAL A 4 7.44 -2.67 14.11
CA VAL A 4 7.97 -3.14 12.83
C VAL A 4 7.76 -2.01 11.83
N ASN A 5 8.86 -1.36 11.44
CA ASN A 5 8.88 -0.43 10.33
C ASN A 5 9.21 -1.20 9.04
N THR A 6 8.52 -0.88 7.95
CA THR A 6 8.73 -1.43 6.61
C THR A 6 9.56 -0.52 5.69
N ASP A 7 10.18 0.55 6.21
CA ASP A 7 11.07 1.47 5.49
C ASP A 7 12.09 0.76 4.57
N ASP A 8 12.66 -0.36 5.02
CA ASP A 8 13.66 -1.11 4.27
C ASP A 8 13.07 -2.04 3.19
N VAL A 9 11.75 -2.13 3.10
CA VAL A 9 11.05 -2.98 2.13
C VAL A 9 10.89 -2.24 0.81
N THR A 10 11.46 -2.80 -0.25
CA THR A 10 11.23 -2.28 -1.60
C THR A 10 9.78 -2.51 -2.03
N PRO A 11 8.99 -1.46 -2.33
CA PRO A 11 7.60 -1.65 -2.73
C PRO A 11 7.48 -2.31 -4.11
N ARG A 12 6.50 -3.21 -4.28
CA ARG A 12 6.19 -3.83 -5.58
C ARG A 12 4.90 -3.25 -6.15
N ALA A 13 4.98 -2.63 -7.32
CA ALA A 13 3.80 -2.16 -8.05
C ALA A 13 3.18 -3.28 -8.89
N GLU A 14 1.85 -3.32 -8.94
CA GLU A 14 1.07 -4.22 -9.76
C GLU A 14 -0.14 -3.48 -10.34
N THR A 15 -0.46 -3.79 -11.60
CA THR A 15 -1.63 -3.25 -12.28
C THR A 15 -2.67 -4.37 -12.41
N VAL A 16 -3.92 -4.09 -12.03
CA VAL A 16 -5.03 -5.05 -12.05
C VAL A 16 -6.22 -4.48 -12.80
N GLU A 17 -6.84 -5.28 -13.64
CA GLU A 17 -8.08 -4.90 -14.33
C GLU A 17 -9.28 -5.07 -13.40
N THR A 18 -10.18 -4.09 -13.41
CA THR A 18 -11.42 -4.13 -12.62
C THR A 18 -12.61 -3.73 -13.50
N GLY A 19 -13.83 -4.02 -13.03
CA GLY A 19 -15.04 -3.57 -13.72
C GLY A 19 -15.17 -2.04 -13.85
N ALA A 20 -14.42 -1.28 -13.03
CA ALA A 20 -14.38 0.18 -13.08
C ALA A 20 -13.19 0.73 -13.89
N GLY A 21 -12.38 -0.15 -14.48
CA GLY A 21 -11.15 0.19 -15.19
C GLY A 21 -9.88 -0.33 -14.49
N THR A 22 -8.73 0.01 -15.05
CA THR A 22 -7.43 -0.40 -14.54
C THR A 22 -7.11 0.25 -13.19
N ALA A 23 -6.75 -0.54 -12.19
CA ALA A 23 -6.29 -0.09 -10.88
C ALA A 23 -4.81 -0.43 -10.64
N ARG A 24 -4.14 0.33 -9.77
CA ARG A 24 -2.76 0.07 -9.35
C ARG A 24 -2.71 -0.28 -7.88
N VAL A 25 -2.04 -1.37 -7.55
CA VAL A 25 -1.74 -1.82 -6.19
C VAL A 25 -0.25 -1.66 -5.94
N THR A 26 0.12 -1.10 -4.79
CA THR A 26 1.50 -1.09 -4.29
C THR A 26 1.57 -2.01 -3.07
N TRP A 27 2.43 -3.01 -3.14
CA TRP A 27 2.62 -4.00 -2.09
C TRP A 27 3.82 -3.65 -1.21
N LEU A 28 3.60 -3.63 0.10
CA LEU A 28 4.62 -3.55 1.14
C LEU A 28 4.61 -4.87 1.92
N ALA A 29 5.63 -5.70 1.72
CA ALA A 29 5.72 -7.02 2.33
C ALA A 29 6.29 -6.95 3.74
N ALA A 30 5.58 -7.50 4.73
CA ALA A 30 6.13 -7.71 6.07
C ALA A 30 6.89 -9.06 6.15
N PRO A 31 7.90 -9.21 7.03
CA PRO A 31 8.66 -10.45 7.17
C PRO A 31 7.84 -11.68 7.61
N ALA A 32 6.79 -11.46 8.41
CA ALA A 32 5.93 -12.52 8.94
C ALA A 32 4.44 -12.07 8.97
N PRO A 33 3.78 -11.97 7.80
CA PRO A 33 2.45 -11.40 7.72
C PRO A 33 1.40 -12.36 8.29
N ARG A 34 0.49 -11.84 9.11
CA ARG A 34 -0.66 -12.59 9.65
C ARG A 34 -1.99 -12.19 8.99
N LEU A 35 -2.01 -11.03 8.35
CA LEU A 35 -3.17 -10.36 7.77
C LEU A 35 -2.71 -9.57 6.54
N VAL A 36 -3.65 -9.26 5.65
CA VAL A 36 -3.45 -8.29 4.56
C VAL A 36 -4.29 -7.06 4.89
N LEU A 37 -3.65 -5.88 4.89
CA LEU A 37 -4.31 -4.60 5.04
C LEU A 37 -4.34 -3.87 3.69
N ALA A 38 -5.53 -3.62 3.18
CA ALA A 38 -5.74 -2.80 1.99
C ALA A 38 -6.15 -1.39 2.42
N LEU A 39 -5.44 -0.38 1.91
CA LEU A 39 -5.69 1.04 2.18
C LEU A 39 -5.86 1.78 0.87
N GLY A 40 -6.72 2.79 0.87
CA GLY A 40 -6.95 3.65 -0.28
C GLY A 40 -7.46 5.01 0.17
N HIS A 41 -7.08 6.06 -0.55
CA HIS A 41 -7.51 7.41 -0.27
C HIS A 41 -8.78 7.75 -1.07
N GLY A 42 -9.82 8.19 -0.38
CA GLY A 42 -11.15 8.41 -0.99
C GLY A 42 -11.24 9.59 -1.96
N ALA A 43 -10.33 10.58 -1.92
CA ALA A 43 -10.43 11.80 -2.72
C ALA A 43 -9.58 11.81 -4.01
N GLY A 44 -8.97 10.68 -4.40
CA GLY A 44 -8.37 10.51 -5.74
C GLY A 44 -6.91 10.94 -5.90
N GLY A 45 -6.18 11.25 -4.82
CA GLY A 45 -4.74 11.61 -4.85
C GLY A 45 -3.72 10.45 -4.94
N GLY A 46 -4.16 9.19 -4.89
CA GLY A 46 -3.27 8.02 -4.85
C GLY A 46 -2.53 7.87 -3.51
N ILE A 47 -1.61 6.91 -3.42
CA ILE A 47 -0.86 6.62 -2.18
C ILE A 47 0.18 7.69 -1.82
N GLU A 48 0.58 8.50 -2.79
CA GLU A 48 1.50 9.65 -2.60
C GLU A 48 0.79 10.86 -1.98
N ALA A 49 -0.53 10.79 -1.82
CA ALA A 49 -1.27 11.78 -1.08
C ALA A 49 -0.76 11.83 0.37
N ARG A 50 -0.68 13.05 0.92
CA ARG A 50 -0.05 13.32 2.21
C ARG A 50 -0.61 12.49 3.37
N ASP A 51 -1.88 12.11 3.30
CA ASP A 51 -2.56 11.34 4.34
C ASP A 51 -2.19 9.85 4.34
N LEU A 52 -1.64 9.32 3.24
CA LEU A 52 -1.15 7.93 3.16
C LEU A 52 0.38 7.81 3.24
N GLN A 53 1.12 8.90 3.01
CA GLN A 53 2.59 8.92 3.09
C GLN A 53 3.14 8.61 4.50
N ALA A 54 2.32 8.77 5.54
CA ALA A 54 2.69 8.50 6.94
C ALA A 54 2.76 7.00 7.31
N LEU A 55 2.53 6.11 6.35
CA LEU A 55 2.54 4.65 6.53
C LEU A 55 3.79 3.98 5.93
N GLY A 56 4.72 4.78 5.41
CA GLY A 56 6.07 4.34 5.01
C GLY A 56 6.86 3.86 6.21
#